data_AF-A0A5J4RUE3-F1
#
_entry.id   AF-A0A5J4RUE3-F1
#
_cell.length_a   1.000
_cell.length_b   1.000
_cell.length_c   1.000
_cell.angle_alpha   90.00
_cell.angle_beta   90.00
_cell.angle_gamma   90.00
#
_symmetry.space_group_name_H-M   'P 1'
#
loop_
_entity.id
_entity.type
_entity.pdbx_description
1 polymer ?
#
loop_
_entity_poly.entity_id
_entity_poly.type
_entity_poly.pdbx_seq_one_letter_code
_entity_poly.pdbx_strand_id
1 'polypeptide(L)'
;MDAFEVALLVAEADKKKQAEQNEAEKERIRVEEVKAVGSKRFAEILPENAQAVIVARLKQNESDSQTDYFASSTQRTVILGFSTHKRDIFSEMRKHASNFEEIAYLAEYNADYEHREKYSMGAGYYLGESNYHGWIIEKVSIYTREGMIKEFAYTAGNEDNIHIKKSDNTPPTPPSEKGGTAKANCTLVEYSAKAVAVFGETRAIKDELSAMGGRFNSRLTFNGKRLAGWIFSKSQEQRLACYFGLD
;
A
#
# COMPACT_ATOMS: atom_id res chain seq x y z
N MET A 1 -48.69 40.76 15.11
CA MET A 1 -47.59 40.35 16.01
C MET A 1 -47.30 41.53 16.90
N ASP A 2 -47.31 41.29 18.20
CA ASP A 2 -46.97 42.29 19.22
C ASP A 2 -45.44 42.49 19.28
N ALA A 3 -44.98 43.69 19.66
CA ALA A 3 -43.55 44.01 19.73
C ALA A 3 -42.80 43.10 20.71
N PHE A 4 -43.49 42.63 21.75
CA PHE A 4 -42.96 41.69 22.73
C PHE A 4 -42.72 40.29 22.14
N GLU A 5 -43.66 39.78 21.32
CA GLU A 5 -43.52 38.50 20.62
C GLU A 5 -42.32 38.50 19.67
N VAL A 6 -42.13 39.60 18.92
CA VAL A 6 -41.00 39.76 18.01
C VAL A 6 -39.67 39.78 18.77
N ALA A 7 -39.58 40.51 19.89
CA ALA A 7 -38.38 40.56 20.72
C ALA A 7 -38.01 39.17 21.30
N LEU A 8 -39.01 38.37 21.67
CA LEU A 8 -38.82 37.03 22.22
C LEU A 8 -38.31 36.04 21.15
N LEU A 9 -38.85 36.13 19.93
CA LEU A 9 -38.37 35.35 18.77
C LEU A 9 -36.94 35.70 18.37
N VAL A 10 -36.57 36.99 18.40
CA VAL A 10 -35.18 37.41 18.13
C VAL A 10 -34.23 36.86 19.19
N ALA A 11 -34.59 36.96 20.48
CA ALA A 11 -33.77 36.41 21.56
C ALA A 11 -33.61 34.89 21.48
N GLU A 12 -34.64 34.16 21.04
CA GLU A 12 -34.57 32.72 20.81
C GLU A 12 -33.67 32.37 19.60
N ALA A 13 -33.79 33.10 18.50
CA ALA A 13 -32.93 32.94 17.32
C ALA A 13 -31.46 33.22 17.65
N ASP A 14 -31.17 34.25 18.44
CA ASP A 14 -29.82 34.59 18.88
C ASP A 14 -29.23 33.49 19.79
N LYS A 15 -30.02 32.96 20.72
CA LYS A 15 -29.60 31.82 21.55
C LYS A 15 -29.31 30.58 20.72
N LYS A 16 -30.16 30.26 19.74
CA LYS A 16 -29.97 29.11 18.85
C LYS A 16 -28.69 29.27 18.03
N LYS A 17 -28.48 30.45 17.44
CA LYS A 17 -27.27 30.77 16.69
C LYS A 17 -26.02 30.67 17.56
N GLN A 18 -26.07 31.15 18.80
CA GLN A 18 -24.94 31.05 19.72
C GLN A 18 -24.66 29.60 20.15
N ALA A 19 -25.70 28.78 20.33
CA ALA A 19 -25.54 27.35 20.60
C ALA A 19 -24.89 26.63 19.42
N GLU A 20 -25.35 26.87 18.19
CA GLU A 20 -24.77 26.32 16.96
C GLU A 20 -23.30 26.73 16.79
N GLN A 21 -22.95 27.99 17.07
CA GLN A 21 -21.56 28.47 17.02
C GLN A 21 -20.69 27.79 18.08
N ASN A 22 -21.19 27.64 19.30
CA ASN A 22 -20.46 26.97 20.38
C ASN A 22 -20.25 25.48 20.09
N GLU A 23 -21.23 24.82 19.49
CA GLU A 23 -21.12 23.42 19.06
C GLU A 23 -20.12 23.26 17.92
N ALA A 24 -20.19 24.15 16.92
CA ALA A 24 -19.22 24.18 15.83
C ALA A 24 -17.79 24.41 16.33
N GLU A 25 -17.58 25.31 17.29
CA GLU A 25 -16.26 25.58 17.85
C GLU A 25 -15.73 24.37 18.66
N LYS A 26 -16.58 23.71 19.44
CA LYS A 26 -16.22 22.47 20.15
C LYS A 26 -15.80 21.36 19.19
N GLU A 27 -16.53 21.18 18.09
CA GLU A 27 -16.18 20.18 17.09
C GLU A 27 -14.89 20.56 16.35
N ARG A 28 -14.66 21.86 16.07
CA ARG A 28 -13.39 22.33 15.50
C ARG A 28 -12.19 22.02 16.40
N ILE A 29 -12.31 22.30 17.70
CA ILE A 29 -11.26 22.01 18.70
C ILE A 29 -10.98 20.51 18.72
N ARG A 30 -12.03 19.68 18.81
CA ARG A 30 -11.91 18.22 18.79
C ARG A 30 -11.20 17.72 17.54
N VAL A 31 -11.58 18.21 16.37
CA VAL A 31 -10.95 17.82 15.09
C VAL A 31 -9.48 18.25 15.05
N GLU A 32 -9.14 19.41 15.60
CA GLU A 32 -7.77 19.90 15.67
C GLU A 32 -6.91 19.06 16.62
N GLU A 33 -7.44 18.65 17.78
CA GLU A 33 -6.78 17.72 18.70
C GLU A 33 -6.49 16.37 18.04
N VAL A 34 -7.47 15.79 17.34
CA VAL A 34 -7.31 14.54 16.58
C VAL A 34 -6.22 14.69 15.52
N LYS A 35 -6.23 15.80 14.77
CA LYS A 35 -5.20 16.10 13.76
C LYS A 35 -3.82 16.29 14.37
N ALA A 36 -3.71 16.92 15.54
CA ALA A 36 -2.44 17.14 16.21
C ALA A 36 -1.80 15.80 16.63
N VAL A 37 -2.59 14.88 17.19
CA VAL A 37 -2.14 13.52 17.52
C VAL A 37 -1.76 12.76 16.26
N GLY A 38 -2.64 12.75 15.26
CA GLY A 38 -2.40 11.98 14.04
C GLY A 38 -1.28 12.54 13.16
N SER A 39 -0.99 13.84 13.20
CA SER A 39 0.17 14.42 12.51
C SER A 39 1.48 13.84 13.04
N LYS A 40 1.62 13.75 14.38
CA LYS A 40 2.80 13.14 15.01
C LYS A 40 2.91 11.67 14.66
N ARG A 41 1.81 10.93 14.83
CA ARG A 41 1.75 9.49 14.54
C ARG A 41 2.07 9.19 13.08
N PHE A 42 1.48 9.93 12.14
CA PHE A 42 1.73 9.75 10.72
C PHE A 42 3.19 10.06 10.34
N ALA A 43 3.76 11.12 10.90
CA ALA A 43 5.16 11.49 10.66
C ALA A 43 6.14 10.40 11.12
N GLU A 44 5.84 9.71 12.23
CA GLU A 44 6.65 8.61 12.76
C GLU A 44 6.60 7.37 11.86
N ILE A 45 5.43 7.02 11.32
CA ILE A 45 5.29 5.83 10.47
C ILE A 45 5.69 6.06 9.02
N LEU A 46 5.70 7.32 8.54
CA LEU A 46 5.98 7.67 7.16
C LEU A 46 7.47 7.46 6.85
N PRO A 47 7.85 6.52 5.96
CA PRO A 47 9.26 6.31 5.60
C PRO A 47 9.85 7.51 4.86
N GLU A 48 11.16 7.71 4.95
CA GLU A 48 11.86 8.79 4.23
C GLU A 48 11.88 8.57 2.71
N ASN A 49 11.97 7.32 2.26
CA ASN A 49 12.01 6.95 0.85
C ASN A 49 10.61 6.72 0.23
N ALA A 50 9.54 7.01 0.99
CA ALA A 50 8.18 6.86 0.49
C ALA A 50 7.90 7.92 -0.60
N GLN A 51 7.38 7.46 -1.73
CA GLN A 51 6.94 8.29 -2.85
C GLN A 51 5.40 8.35 -2.96
N ALA A 52 4.69 7.42 -2.31
CA ALA A 52 3.24 7.43 -2.24
C ALA A 52 2.72 6.69 -0.99
N VAL A 53 1.48 6.98 -0.61
CA VAL A 53 0.73 6.28 0.43
C VAL A 53 -0.32 5.40 -0.25
N ILE A 54 -0.46 4.15 0.19
CA ILE A 54 -1.52 3.25 -0.28
C ILE A 54 -2.64 3.29 0.74
N VAL A 55 -3.84 3.66 0.30
CA VAL A 55 -4.98 3.90 1.17
C VAL A 55 -6.21 3.16 0.68
N ALA A 56 -7.05 2.73 1.62
CA ALA A 56 -8.41 2.29 1.37
C ALA A 56 -9.41 3.40 1.72
N ARG A 57 -10.42 3.61 0.89
CA ARG A 57 -11.52 4.55 1.12
C ARG A 57 -12.85 3.83 1.00
N LEU A 58 -13.70 3.96 2.01
CA LEU A 58 -15.08 3.48 1.96
C LEU A 58 -15.94 4.56 1.31
N LYS A 59 -16.41 4.28 0.10
CA LYS A 59 -17.30 5.13 -0.67
C LYS A 59 -18.75 4.82 -0.34
N GLN A 60 -19.56 5.86 -0.20
CA GLN A 60 -21.00 5.76 -0.09
C GLN A 60 -21.64 6.54 -1.22
N ASN A 61 -22.56 5.88 -1.92
CA ASN A 61 -23.29 6.49 -3.02
C ASN A 61 -24.33 7.47 -2.45
N GLU A 62 -24.32 8.71 -2.96
CA GLU A 62 -25.24 9.79 -2.62
C GLU A 62 -26.01 10.28 -3.85
N SER A 63 -26.00 9.51 -4.94
CA SER A 63 -26.79 9.77 -6.13
C SER A 63 -28.28 9.79 -5.82
N ASP A 64 -28.97 10.81 -6.35
CA ASP A 64 -30.41 10.87 -6.35
C ASP A 64 -30.94 10.25 -7.65
N SER A 65 -31.57 9.09 -7.55
CA SER A 65 -32.13 8.37 -8.71
C SER A 65 -33.21 9.14 -9.48
N GLN A 66 -33.78 10.20 -8.90
CA GLN A 66 -34.78 11.05 -9.56
C GLN A 66 -34.15 12.19 -10.37
N THR A 67 -32.82 12.34 -10.34
CA THR A 67 -32.09 13.39 -11.08
C THR A 67 -30.83 12.82 -11.74
N ASP A 68 -30.24 13.53 -12.70
CA ASP A 68 -28.93 13.17 -13.27
C ASP A 68 -27.75 13.57 -12.34
N TYR A 69 -28.00 13.72 -11.04
CA TYR A 69 -27.00 14.12 -10.06
C TYR A 69 -26.26 12.89 -9.50
N PHE A 70 -24.98 12.77 -9.85
CA PHE A 70 -24.10 11.71 -9.36
C PHE A 70 -23.13 12.24 -8.31
N ALA A 71 -23.21 11.70 -7.09
CA ALA A 71 -22.35 12.07 -5.97
C ALA A 71 -21.95 10.85 -5.14
N SER A 72 -20.77 10.92 -4.52
CA SER A 72 -20.35 9.98 -3.50
C SER A 72 -19.50 10.68 -2.45
N SER A 73 -19.57 10.17 -1.23
CA SER A 73 -18.79 10.66 -0.10
C SER A 73 -17.85 9.57 0.41
N THR A 74 -16.77 9.97 1.07
CA THR A 74 -15.83 9.05 1.70
C THR A 74 -16.12 8.96 3.19
N GLN A 75 -16.66 7.83 3.62
CA GLN A 75 -17.09 7.59 5.00
C GLN A 75 -15.92 7.24 5.92
N ARG A 76 -14.94 6.49 5.40
CA ARG A 76 -13.75 6.08 6.15
C ARG A 76 -12.53 6.05 5.22
N THR A 77 -11.39 6.44 5.75
CA THR A 77 -10.09 6.30 5.09
C THR A 77 -9.18 5.47 5.98
N VAL A 78 -8.46 4.52 5.40
CA VAL A 78 -7.55 3.61 6.09
C VAL A 78 -6.19 3.64 5.38
N ILE A 79 -5.11 3.79 6.14
CA ILE A 79 -3.73 3.76 5.64
C ILE A 79 -3.26 2.30 5.64
N LEU A 80 -2.94 1.77 4.46
CA LEU A 80 -2.56 0.35 4.29
C LEU A 80 -1.05 0.15 4.17
N GLY A 81 -0.32 1.20 3.78
CA GLY A 81 1.14 1.16 3.66
C GLY A 81 1.71 2.27 2.79
N PHE A 82 2.98 2.10 2.44
CA PHE A 82 3.77 3.09 1.70
C PHE A 82 4.43 2.46 0.49
N SER A 83 4.53 3.25 -0.58
CA SER A 83 5.12 2.86 -1.85
C SER A 83 6.39 3.66 -2.10
N THR A 84 7.44 2.99 -2.59
CA THR A 84 8.66 3.65 -3.07
C THR A 84 8.58 4.01 -4.56
N HIS A 85 7.46 3.73 -5.22
CA HIS A 85 7.21 3.99 -6.64
C HIS A 85 6.22 5.13 -6.85
N LYS A 86 6.46 5.96 -7.88
CA LYS A 86 5.50 6.99 -8.33
C LYS A 86 4.37 6.46 -9.22
N ARG A 87 4.53 5.26 -9.77
CA ARG A 87 3.54 4.67 -10.67
C ARG A 87 2.43 3.98 -9.89
N ASP A 88 1.24 3.99 -10.45
CA ASP A 88 0.10 3.23 -9.95
C ASP A 88 0.28 1.76 -10.33
N ILE A 89 0.65 0.93 -9.34
CA ILE A 89 0.96 -0.49 -9.53
C ILE A 89 -0.09 -1.32 -8.77
N PHE A 90 -1.01 -1.96 -9.49
CA PHE A 90 -2.08 -2.75 -8.88
C PHE A 90 -1.58 -3.94 -8.05
N SER A 91 -0.50 -4.61 -8.47
CA SER A 91 0.07 -5.71 -7.68
C SER A 91 0.59 -5.25 -6.31
N GLU A 92 1.05 -4.00 -6.21
CA GLU A 92 1.45 -3.39 -4.95
C GLU A 92 0.23 -3.07 -4.09
N MET A 93 -0.80 -2.45 -4.66
CA MET A 93 -2.07 -2.19 -3.97
C MET A 93 -2.67 -3.48 -3.38
N ARG A 94 -2.71 -4.57 -4.18
CA ARG A 94 -3.17 -5.89 -3.74
C ARG A 94 -2.38 -6.47 -2.58
N LYS A 95 -1.05 -6.32 -2.59
CA LYS A 95 -0.19 -6.76 -1.49
C LYS A 95 -0.60 -6.11 -0.17
N HIS A 96 -1.04 -4.86 -0.22
CA HIS A 96 -1.48 -4.11 0.95
C HIS A 96 -2.95 -4.35 1.33
N ALA A 97 -3.78 -4.86 0.42
CA ALA A 97 -5.18 -5.20 0.70
C ALA A 97 -5.30 -6.23 1.84
N SER A 98 -4.40 -7.22 1.91
CA SER A 98 -4.39 -8.23 2.99
C SER A 98 -4.05 -7.69 4.38
N ASN A 99 -3.78 -6.38 4.53
CA ASN A 99 -3.51 -5.76 5.83
C ASN A 99 -4.80 -5.41 6.59
N PHE A 100 -5.92 -5.34 5.89
CA PHE A 100 -7.20 -4.95 6.46
C PHE A 100 -8.28 -5.94 6.04
N GLU A 101 -8.94 -6.55 7.02
CA GLU A 101 -9.84 -7.68 6.81
C GLU A 101 -11.01 -7.33 5.89
N GLU A 102 -11.60 -6.13 6.05
CA GLU A 102 -12.75 -5.68 5.26
C GLU A 102 -12.47 -5.58 3.75
N ILE A 103 -11.20 -5.51 3.35
CA ILE A 103 -10.78 -5.41 1.94
C ILE A 103 -9.89 -6.57 1.50
N ALA A 104 -9.76 -7.62 2.31
CA ALA A 104 -8.87 -8.74 2.02
C ALA A 104 -9.21 -9.43 0.69
N TYR A 105 -10.47 -9.38 0.27
CA TYR A 105 -10.94 -9.89 -1.02
C TYR A 105 -10.32 -9.17 -2.23
N LEU A 106 -9.84 -7.94 -2.06
CA LEU A 106 -9.13 -7.20 -3.11
C LEU A 106 -7.66 -7.62 -3.24
N ALA A 107 -7.14 -8.55 -2.41
CA ALA A 107 -5.76 -9.01 -2.49
C ALA A 107 -5.50 -9.92 -3.69
N GLU A 108 -6.54 -10.57 -4.20
CA GLU A 108 -6.45 -11.44 -5.38
C GLU A 108 -6.71 -10.66 -6.67
N TYR A 109 -6.17 -11.15 -7.77
CA TYR A 109 -6.42 -10.53 -9.07
C TYR A 109 -7.88 -10.74 -9.48
N ASN A 110 -8.58 -9.63 -9.73
CA ASN A 110 -9.89 -9.61 -10.35
C ASN A 110 -9.92 -8.46 -11.37
N ALA A 111 -10.30 -8.77 -12.61
CA ALA A 111 -10.38 -7.78 -13.68
C ALA A 111 -11.50 -6.75 -13.43
N ASP A 112 -12.62 -7.18 -12.83
CA ASP A 112 -13.77 -6.31 -12.56
C ASP A 112 -13.48 -5.28 -11.46
N TYR A 113 -12.44 -5.54 -10.66
CA TYR A 113 -12.00 -4.64 -9.60
C TYR A 113 -10.79 -3.80 -9.99
N GLU A 114 -10.27 -3.90 -11.21
CA GLU A 114 -9.12 -3.10 -11.67
C GLU A 114 -9.56 -1.97 -12.59
N HIS A 115 -9.66 -0.77 -12.03
CA HIS A 115 -10.11 0.40 -12.77
C HIS A 115 -8.93 1.26 -13.21
N ARG A 116 -8.84 1.53 -14.51
CA ARG A 116 -7.73 2.26 -15.16
C ARG A 116 -8.23 3.55 -15.81
N GLU A 117 -8.86 4.40 -15.03
CA GLU A 117 -9.62 5.55 -15.51
C GLU A 117 -8.78 6.84 -15.55
N LYS A 118 -7.64 6.82 -16.25
CA LYS A 118 -6.72 7.99 -16.34
C LYS A 118 -7.03 8.88 -17.55
N TYR A 119 -8.28 9.31 -17.65
CA TYR A 119 -8.78 10.29 -18.63
C TYR A 119 -9.39 11.50 -17.90
N SER A 120 -9.70 12.59 -18.61
CA SER A 120 -10.04 13.91 -18.02
C SER A 120 -11.20 13.93 -17.01
N MET A 121 -12.03 12.90 -16.99
CA MET A 121 -13.19 12.75 -16.10
C MET A 121 -13.19 11.41 -15.35
N GLY A 122 -12.09 10.66 -15.42
CA GLY A 122 -11.99 9.36 -14.78
C GLY A 122 -11.53 9.45 -13.33
N ALA A 123 -11.84 8.44 -12.54
CA ALA A 123 -11.50 8.39 -11.11
C ALA A 123 -10.03 8.00 -10.84
N GLY A 124 -9.21 7.88 -11.88
CA GLY A 124 -7.81 7.45 -11.74
C GLY A 124 -7.67 5.92 -11.65
N TYR A 125 -6.64 5.46 -10.95
CA TYR A 125 -6.32 4.04 -10.85
C TYR A 125 -6.65 3.55 -9.44
N TYR A 126 -7.59 2.62 -9.34
CA TYR A 126 -8.02 2.08 -8.05
C TYR A 126 -8.41 0.60 -8.16
N LEU A 127 -8.30 -0.10 -7.02
CA LEU A 127 -8.91 -1.41 -6.85
C LEU A 127 -10.24 -1.27 -6.13
N GLY A 128 -11.31 -1.87 -6.61
CA GLY A 128 -12.59 -1.84 -5.90
C GLY A 128 -13.75 -2.11 -6.83
N GLU A 129 -14.93 -2.27 -6.26
CA GLU A 129 -16.14 -2.52 -7.04
C GLU A 129 -16.54 -1.30 -7.88
N SER A 130 -16.50 -0.11 -7.28
CA SER A 130 -16.90 1.15 -7.90
C SER A 130 -16.28 2.33 -7.17
N ASN A 131 -15.99 3.42 -7.88
CA ASN A 131 -15.58 4.68 -7.22
C ASN A 131 -16.73 5.36 -6.46
N TYR A 132 -17.98 4.89 -6.62
CA TYR A 132 -19.16 5.48 -5.96
C TYR A 132 -19.58 4.74 -4.69
N HIS A 133 -19.25 3.45 -4.54
CA HIS A 133 -19.65 2.67 -3.38
C HIS A 133 -18.64 1.58 -3.02
N GLY A 134 -18.68 1.17 -1.75
CA GLY A 134 -17.84 0.10 -1.24
C GLY A 134 -16.40 0.56 -1.03
N TRP A 135 -15.52 -0.40 -0.75
CA TRP A 135 -14.12 -0.11 -0.52
C TRP A 135 -13.36 0.03 -1.84
N ILE A 136 -12.59 1.11 -1.94
CA ILE A 136 -11.57 1.26 -2.99
C ILE A 136 -10.17 1.36 -2.38
N ILE A 137 -9.16 0.82 -3.05
CA ILE A 137 -7.75 1.02 -2.75
C ILE A 137 -7.14 1.89 -3.84
N GLU A 138 -6.52 2.99 -3.44
CA GLU A 138 -5.83 3.89 -4.37
C GLU A 138 -4.45 4.27 -3.85
N LYS A 139 -3.66 4.90 -4.72
CA LYS A 139 -2.33 5.40 -4.40
C LYS A 139 -2.34 6.92 -4.40
N VAL A 140 -1.97 7.51 -3.27
CA VAL A 140 -1.86 8.96 -3.10
C VAL A 140 -0.38 9.35 -3.18
N SER A 141 -0.02 10.12 -4.20
CA SER A 141 1.37 10.54 -4.43
C SER A 141 1.83 11.56 -3.41
N ILE A 142 3.05 11.39 -2.90
CA ILE A 142 3.67 12.33 -1.96
C ILE A 142 4.37 13.43 -2.77
N TYR A 143 3.83 14.65 -2.73
CA TYR A 143 4.46 15.84 -3.34
C TYR A 143 5.39 16.56 -2.35
N THR A 144 4.88 16.80 -1.13
CA THR A 144 5.64 17.36 -0.01
C THR A 144 5.37 16.51 1.23
N ARG A 145 6.38 16.35 2.08
CA ARG A 145 6.26 15.51 3.28
C ARG A 145 5.25 16.12 4.26
N GLU A 146 5.33 17.43 4.46
CA GLU A 146 4.48 18.21 5.34
C GLU A 146 3.03 18.22 4.85
N GLY A 147 2.83 18.33 3.52
CA GLY A 147 1.51 18.29 2.90
C GLY A 147 0.82 16.96 3.16
N MET A 148 1.55 15.85 3.01
CA MET A 148 0.99 14.52 3.24
C MET A 148 0.73 14.22 4.72
N ILE A 149 1.60 14.71 5.62
CA ILE A 149 1.32 14.63 7.06
C ILE A 149 0.03 15.36 7.39
N LYS A 150 -0.17 16.57 6.84
CA LYS A 150 -1.39 17.35 7.07
C LYS A 150 -2.64 16.69 6.48
N GLU A 151 -2.52 16.08 5.29
CA GLU A 151 -3.63 15.39 4.63
C GLU A 151 -4.12 14.19 5.45
N PHE A 152 -3.19 13.36 5.93
CA PHE A 152 -3.52 12.15 6.69
C PHE A 152 -3.59 12.36 8.21
N ALA A 153 -3.37 13.58 8.70
CA ALA A 153 -3.39 13.92 10.12
C ALA A 153 -4.68 13.49 10.83
N TYR A 154 -5.85 13.74 10.22
CA TYR A 154 -7.12 13.35 10.82
C TYR A 154 -7.29 11.83 10.83
N THR A 155 -7.01 11.19 9.69
CA THR A 155 -7.10 9.73 9.53
C THR A 155 -6.21 9.00 10.54
N ALA A 156 -4.95 9.40 10.63
CA ALA A 156 -3.97 8.82 11.54
C ALA A 156 -4.21 9.18 13.02
N GLY A 157 -5.16 10.08 13.32
CA GLY A 157 -5.57 10.40 14.69
C GLY A 157 -6.24 9.21 15.38
N ASN A 158 -6.89 8.32 14.61
CA ASN A 158 -7.39 7.04 15.08
C ASN A 158 -6.47 5.89 14.62
N GLU A 159 -6.02 5.06 15.56
CA GLU A 159 -5.16 3.90 15.28
C GLU A 159 -5.86 2.82 14.46
N ASP A 160 -7.20 2.69 14.59
CA ASP A 160 -8.02 1.76 13.81
C ASP A 160 -8.05 2.09 12.31
N ASN A 161 -7.48 3.23 11.91
CA ASN A 161 -7.32 3.60 10.50
C ASN A 161 -5.90 3.33 9.98
N ILE A 162 -5.02 2.70 10.77
CA ILE A 162 -3.64 2.40 10.38
C ILE A 162 -3.45 0.89 10.36
N HIS A 163 -3.54 0.31 9.17
CA HIS A 163 -3.40 -1.12 8.92
C HIS A 163 -2.15 -1.37 8.09
N ILE A 164 -0.99 -1.20 8.72
CA ILE A 164 0.31 -1.45 8.10
C ILE A 164 0.87 -2.71 8.73
N LYS A 165 0.94 -3.81 7.96
CA LYS A 165 1.77 -4.93 8.40
C LYS A 165 3.18 -4.39 8.53
N LYS A 166 3.78 -4.56 9.71
CA LYS A 166 5.24 -4.45 9.85
C LYS A 166 5.78 -5.39 8.80
N SER A 167 6.38 -4.86 7.75
CA SER A 167 7.27 -5.70 6.97
C SER A 167 8.27 -6.19 8.00
N ASP A 168 8.47 -7.49 8.08
CA ASP A 168 9.74 -8.02 8.51
C ASP A 168 10.76 -7.40 7.55
N ASN A 169 11.21 -6.18 7.85
CA ASN A 169 12.47 -5.62 7.40
C ASN A 169 13.56 -6.39 8.13
N THR A 170 13.49 -7.72 8.08
CA THR A 170 14.68 -8.53 8.12
C THR A 170 15.34 -8.21 6.78
N PRO A 171 16.54 -7.59 6.74
CA PRO A 171 17.36 -7.70 5.54
C PRO A 171 17.34 -9.18 5.17
N PRO A 172 17.16 -9.56 3.88
CA PRO A 172 17.09 -10.96 3.52
C PRO A 172 18.27 -11.64 4.19
N THR A 173 17.97 -12.55 5.13
CA THR A 173 18.99 -13.23 5.92
C THR A 173 20.00 -13.75 4.91
N PRO A 174 21.28 -13.37 5.02
CA PRO A 174 22.28 -13.89 4.11
C PRO A 174 22.13 -15.41 4.10
N PRO A 175 22.01 -16.04 2.92
CA PRO A 175 21.85 -17.48 2.82
C PRO A 175 22.96 -18.13 3.64
N SER A 176 22.57 -18.97 4.60
CA SER A 176 23.51 -19.74 5.39
C SER A 176 24.43 -20.48 4.41
N GLU A 177 25.74 -20.32 4.60
CA GLU A 177 26.77 -20.99 3.82
C GLU A 177 26.63 -22.51 3.98
N LYS A 178 25.91 -23.12 3.05
CA LYS A 178 26.08 -24.53 2.68
C LYS A 178 26.55 -24.58 1.22
N GLY A 179 27.60 -23.82 0.92
CA GLY A 179 28.25 -23.84 -0.38
C GLY A 179 29.32 -24.92 -0.39
N GLY A 180 28.99 -26.11 -0.89
CA GLY A 180 30.03 -27.00 -1.40
C GLY A 180 30.53 -26.45 -2.75
N THR A 181 31.84 -26.34 -2.90
CA THR A 181 32.47 -25.97 -4.17
C THR A 181 32.57 -27.20 -5.05
N ALA A 182 31.82 -27.24 -6.14
CA ALA A 182 31.96 -28.29 -7.13
C ALA A 182 31.65 -27.80 -8.55
N LYS A 183 32.38 -28.41 -9.51
CA LYS A 183 32.52 -28.11 -10.96
C LYS A 183 32.27 -26.66 -11.41
N ALA A 184 33.35 -26.03 -11.89
CA ALA A 184 33.38 -24.72 -12.55
C ALA A 184 33.14 -23.48 -11.66
N ASN A 185 33.76 -23.41 -10.47
CA ASN A 185 33.74 -22.23 -9.58
C ASN A 185 32.33 -21.64 -9.35
N CYS A 186 31.31 -22.50 -9.34
CA CYS A 186 29.93 -22.12 -9.14
C CYS A 186 29.52 -22.39 -7.70
N THR A 187 28.75 -21.48 -7.11
CA THR A 187 28.21 -21.58 -5.76
C THR A 187 26.70 -21.68 -5.87
N LEU A 188 26.13 -22.78 -5.38
CA LEU A 188 24.70 -22.96 -5.19
C LEU A 188 24.30 -22.34 -3.85
N VAL A 189 23.29 -21.48 -3.88
CA VAL A 189 22.87 -20.68 -2.73
C VAL A 189 21.35 -20.73 -2.62
N GLU A 190 20.83 -21.02 -1.43
CA GLU A 190 19.40 -20.88 -1.16
C GLU A 190 19.02 -19.39 -1.17
N TYR A 191 18.32 -18.93 -2.21
CA TYR A 191 18.03 -17.51 -2.41
C TYR A 191 16.76 -17.08 -1.66
N SER A 192 15.80 -17.98 -1.55
CA SER A 192 14.51 -17.77 -0.90
C SER A 192 13.85 -19.13 -0.63
N ALA A 193 12.82 -19.15 0.24
CA ALA A 193 12.01 -20.34 0.49
C ALA A 193 11.40 -20.99 -0.76
N LYS A 194 11.36 -20.29 -1.90
CA LYS A 194 10.83 -20.78 -3.18
C LYS A 194 11.86 -20.86 -4.30
N ALA A 195 13.10 -20.42 -4.09
CA ALA A 195 14.08 -20.30 -5.16
C ALA A 195 15.52 -20.55 -4.70
N VAL A 196 16.30 -21.17 -5.58
CA VAL A 196 17.74 -21.35 -5.42
C VAL A 196 18.47 -20.58 -6.51
N ALA A 197 19.64 -20.03 -6.17
CA ALA A 197 20.46 -19.25 -7.08
C ALA A 197 21.84 -19.90 -7.26
N VAL A 198 22.34 -19.86 -8.49
CA VAL A 198 23.70 -20.29 -8.84
C VAL A 198 24.50 -19.07 -9.24
N PHE A 199 25.60 -18.81 -8.52
CA PHE A 199 26.54 -17.72 -8.78
C PHE A 199 27.90 -18.28 -9.22
N GLY A 200 28.68 -17.51 -9.97
CA GLY A 200 30.04 -17.89 -10.39
C GLY A 200 30.24 -17.89 -11.90
N GLU A 201 31.19 -18.69 -12.39
CA GLU A 201 31.58 -18.73 -13.80
C GLU A 201 30.64 -19.61 -14.63
N THR A 202 29.41 -19.15 -14.84
CA THR A 202 28.36 -19.93 -15.53
C THR A 202 28.43 -19.85 -17.06
N ARG A 203 29.52 -19.32 -17.64
CA ARG A 203 29.60 -19.07 -19.09
C ARG A 203 29.72 -20.37 -19.89
N ALA A 204 30.48 -21.34 -19.39
CA ALA A 204 30.67 -22.65 -20.02
C ALA A 204 29.43 -23.55 -19.92
N ILE A 205 28.66 -23.41 -18.83
CA ILE A 205 27.49 -24.25 -18.51
C ILE A 205 26.15 -23.54 -18.76
N LYS A 206 26.15 -22.42 -19.50
CA LYS A 206 24.97 -21.58 -19.71
C LYS A 206 23.81 -22.35 -20.36
N ASP A 207 24.09 -23.13 -21.40
CA ASP A 207 23.06 -23.83 -22.16
C ASP A 207 22.45 -24.97 -21.33
N GLU A 208 23.27 -25.63 -20.51
CA GLU A 208 22.84 -26.67 -19.56
C GLU A 208 21.95 -26.09 -18.45
N LEU A 209 22.35 -24.95 -17.87
CA LEU A 209 21.53 -24.25 -16.86
C LEU A 209 20.20 -23.76 -17.44
N SER A 210 20.19 -23.31 -18.68
CA SER A 210 18.96 -22.92 -19.39
C SER A 210 18.07 -24.14 -19.68
N ALA A 211 18.65 -25.27 -20.10
CA ALA A 211 17.92 -26.51 -20.35
C ALA A 211 17.31 -27.10 -19.07
N MET A 212 17.96 -26.89 -17.92
CA MET A 212 17.43 -27.25 -16.61
C MET A 212 16.33 -26.29 -16.09
N GLY A 213 15.94 -25.29 -16.89
CA GLY A 213 14.86 -24.36 -16.56
C GLY A 213 15.30 -23.13 -15.76
N GLY A 214 16.61 -22.88 -15.67
CA GLY A 214 17.16 -21.70 -15.01
C GLY A 214 16.86 -20.43 -15.80
N ARG A 215 16.66 -19.33 -15.07
CA ARG A 215 16.56 -17.99 -15.66
C ARG A 215 17.76 -17.15 -15.25
N PHE A 216 18.47 -16.59 -16.22
CA PHE A 216 19.58 -15.69 -15.93
C PHE A 216 19.09 -14.33 -15.45
N ASN A 217 19.69 -13.81 -14.37
CA ASN A 217 19.44 -12.47 -13.85
C ASN A 217 20.76 -11.79 -13.47
N SER A 218 21.02 -10.62 -14.06
CA SER A 218 22.26 -9.85 -13.87
C SER A 218 22.27 -8.99 -12.60
N ARG A 219 21.18 -8.93 -11.84
CA ARG A 219 21.01 -8.05 -10.66
C ARG A 219 20.55 -8.79 -9.42
N LEU A 220 20.93 -10.06 -9.26
CA LEU A 220 20.64 -10.80 -8.03
C LEU A 220 21.48 -10.25 -6.88
N THR A 221 20.89 -10.16 -5.69
CA THR A 221 21.57 -9.64 -4.50
C THR A 221 22.07 -10.79 -3.64
N PHE A 222 23.39 -10.89 -3.45
CA PHE A 222 24.03 -11.89 -2.60
C PHE A 222 25.13 -11.22 -1.77
N ASN A 223 25.13 -11.43 -0.45
CA ASN A 223 26.04 -10.77 0.51
C ASN A 223 26.13 -9.24 0.33
N GLY A 224 24.98 -8.58 0.14
CA GLY A 224 24.90 -7.13 -0.04
C GLY A 224 25.44 -6.60 -1.37
N LYS A 225 25.93 -7.47 -2.26
CA LYS A 225 26.44 -7.11 -3.60
C LYS A 225 25.48 -7.58 -4.68
N ARG A 226 25.37 -6.81 -5.77
CA ARG A 226 24.66 -7.24 -6.98
C ARG A 226 25.59 -8.10 -7.82
N LEU A 227 25.22 -9.36 -8.00
CA LEU A 227 25.95 -10.33 -8.79
C LEU A 227 25.05 -10.87 -9.89
N ALA A 228 25.66 -11.21 -11.02
CA ALA A 228 24.99 -11.95 -12.07
C ALA A 228 24.92 -13.44 -11.68
N GLY A 229 23.78 -14.07 -11.92
CA GLY A 229 23.58 -15.48 -11.60
C GLY A 229 22.33 -16.05 -12.24
N TRP A 230 22.11 -17.34 -12.02
CA TRP A 230 20.93 -18.06 -12.48
C TRP A 230 19.99 -18.32 -11.32
N ILE A 231 18.69 -18.11 -11.53
CA ILE A 231 17.66 -18.42 -10.54
C ILE A 231 16.81 -19.60 -11.02
N PHE A 232 16.53 -20.50 -10.09
CA PHE A 232 15.72 -21.71 -10.29
C PHE A 232 14.62 -21.78 -9.24
N SER A 233 13.54 -22.50 -9.53
CA SER A 233 12.56 -22.86 -8.52
C SER A 233 13.17 -23.84 -7.51
N LYS A 234 12.74 -23.79 -6.25
CA LYS A 234 13.23 -24.69 -5.20
C LYS A 234 13.01 -26.18 -5.53
N SER A 235 12.00 -26.51 -6.33
CA SER A 235 11.78 -27.87 -6.84
C SER A 235 12.94 -28.42 -7.68
N GLN A 236 13.82 -27.58 -8.22
CA GLN A 236 14.99 -27.98 -9.01
C GLN A 236 16.27 -28.08 -8.17
N GLU A 237 16.22 -27.80 -6.87
CA GLU A 237 17.38 -27.81 -5.96
C GLU A 237 18.09 -29.16 -5.95
N GLN A 238 17.35 -30.27 -5.82
CA GLN A 238 17.92 -31.61 -5.80
C GLN A 238 18.59 -31.97 -7.13
N ARG A 239 17.99 -31.56 -8.26
CA ARG A 239 18.56 -31.76 -9.59
C ARG A 239 19.87 -30.97 -9.77
N LEU A 240 19.93 -29.76 -9.23
CA LEU A 240 21.15 -28.94 -9.22
C LEU A 240 22.21 -29.52 -8.28
N ALA A 241 21.81 -30.03 -7.11
CA ALA A 241 22.72 -30.68 -6.17
C ALA A 241 23.40 -31.90 -6.82
N CYS A 242 22.63 -32.79 -7.48
CA CYS A 242 23.19 -33.91 -8.24
C CYS A 242 24.11 -33.44 -9.38
N TYR A 243 23.71 -32.40 -10.12
CA TYR A 243 24.48 -31.87 -11.25
C TYR A 243 25.83 -31.26 -10.82
N PHE A 244 25.83 -30.52 -9.72
CA PHE A 244 27.06 -29.97 -9.14
C PHE A 244 27.81 -31.01 -8.31
N GLY A 245 27.25 -32.16 -7.97
CA GLY A 245 27.91 -33.18 -7.15
C GLY A 245 28.00 -32.79 -5.67
N LEU A 246 26.94 -32.18 -5.16
CA LEU A 246 26.79 -31.67 -3.79
C LEU A 246 25.91 -32.57 -2.90
N ASP A 247 25.60 -33.80 -3.35
CA ASP A 247 24.92 -34.84 -2.57
C ASP A 247 25.83 -35.44 -1.48
#